data_AF-A0A2V8DPS5-F1
#
_entry.id   AF-A0A2V8DPS5-F1
#
_cell.length_a   1.000
_cell.length_b   1.000
_cell.length_c   1.000
_cell.angle_alpha   90.00
_cell.angle_beta   90.00
_cell.angle_gamma   90.00
#
_symmetry.space_group_name_H-M   'P 1'
#
loop_
_entity.id
_entity.type
_entity.pdbx_description
1 polymer ?
#
loop_
_entity_poly.entity_id
_entity_poly.type
_entity_poly.pdbx_seq_one_letter_code
_entity_poly.pdbx_strand_id
1 'polypeptide(L)'
;MLLRHEGFRRLCQARDLLRELREPSPSIADLARQVQISPFHFIRQFEAVFGVTPHQFRIQTRLDAAKRLLAMGHHSVTDVCMEVGFSSLGSFSALFTRRMGEAPSAYRRRVRAMVQVPGILPADLTPGCLSLMGRLSPTALAGSVRSFREA
;
A
#
# COMPACT_ATOMS: atom_id res chain seq x y z
N MET A 1 -19.70 22.12 14.00
CA MET A 1 -19.84 21.01 14.96
C MET A 1 -18.54 20.89 15.74
N LEU A 2 -18.44 21.51 16.93
CA LEU A 2 -17.23 21.43 17.76
C LEU A 2 -17.26 20.08 18.50
N LEU A 3 -16.64 19.05 17.92
CA LEU A 3 -16.33 17.85 18.68
C LEU A 3 -15.41 18.26 19.82
N ARG A 4 -15.81 17.94 21.07
CA ARG A 4 -14.92 18.07 22.23
C ARG A 4 -13.59 17.37 21.89
N HIS A 5 -12.47 17.98 22.26
CA HIS A 5 -11.11 17.53 21.88
C HIS A 5 -10.88 16.02 22.12
N GLU A 6 -11.47 15.47 23.19
CA GLU A 6 -11.43 14.03 23.50
C GLU A 6 -12.18 13.15 22.50
N GLY A 7 -13.33 13.60 22.00
CA GLY A 7 -14.12 12.85 21.01
C GLY A 7 -13.37 12.74 19.68
N PHE A 8 -12.76 13.84 19.23
CA PHE A 8 -11.91 13.82 18.05
C PHE A 8 -10.69 12.90 18.22
N ARG A 9 -10.02 12.95 19.38
CA ARG A 9 -8.89 12.05 19.69
C ARG A 9 -9.29 10.57 19.62
N ARG A 10 -10.46 10.20 20.16
CA ARG A 10 -11.01 8.82 20.08
C ARG A 10 -11.27 8.39 18.63
N LEU A 11 -11.80 9.28 17.79
CA LEU A 11 -12.01 9.01 16.36
C LEU A 11 -10.70 8.82 15.60
N CYS A 12 -9.66 9.63 15.90
CA CYS A 12 -8.33 9.44 15.34
C CYS A 12 -7.73 8.10 15.75
N GLN A 13 -7.85 7.72 17.03
CA GLN A 13 -7.39 6.42 17.51
C GLN A 13 -8.10 5.27 16.78
N ALA A 14 -9.43 5.35 16.61
CA ALA A 14 -10.19 4.35 15.86
C ALA A 14 -9.75 4.26 14.39
N ARG A 15 -9.47 5.41 13.75
CA ARG A 15 -8.94 5.45 12.38
C ARG A 15 -7.58 4.76 12.27
N ASP A 16 -6.71 4.96 13.25
CA ASP A 16 -5.38 4.37 13.23
C ASP A 16 -5.47 2.85 13.42
N LEU A 17 -6.37 2.37 14.30
CA LEU A 17 -6.69 0.94 14.43
C LEU A 17 -7.31 0.35 13.16
N LEU A 18 -8.15 1.11 12.44
CA LEU A 18 -8.70 0.70 11.14
C LEU A 18 -7.62 0.57 10.06
N ARG A 19 -6.50 1.29 10.21
CA ARG A 19 -5.41 1.30 9.23
C ARG A 19 -4.51 0.08 9.33
N GLU A 20 -4.43 -0.50 10.53
CA GLU A 20 -3.61 -1.68 10.80
C GLU A 20 -4.21 -2.92 10.13
N LEU A 21 -3.37 -3.64 9.40
CA LEU A 21 -3.74 -4.92 8.78
C LEU A 21 -3.53 -6.04 9.81
N ARG A 22 -4.49 -6.22 10.72
CA ARG A 22 -4.49 -7.27 11.74
C ARG A 22 -5.37 -8.44 11.32
N GLU A 23 -4.94 -9.66 11.67
CA GLU A 23 -5.77 -10.86 11.62
C GLU A 23 -5.82 -11.52 13.01
N PRO A 24 -7.02 -11.75 13.59
CA PRO A 24 -8.33 -11.41 13.04
C PRO A 24 -8.60 -9.89 13.05
N SER A 25 -9.20 -9.37 11.98
CA SER A 25 -9.58 -7.96 11.91
C SER A 25 -10.75 -7.65 12.87
N PRO A 26 -10.62 -6.69 13.80
CA PRO A 26 -11.69 -6.34 14.73
C PRO A 26 -12.93 -5.84 13.99
N SER A 27 -14.14 -6.15 14.45
CA SER A 27 -15.36 -5.61 13.84
C SER A 27 -15.48 -4.10 14.09
N ILE A 28 -16.32 -3.41 13.32
CA ILE A 28 -16.58 -1.97 13.55
C ILE A 28 -17.19 -1.73 14.94
N ALA A 29 -18.00 -2.68 15.43
CA ALA A 29 -18.57 -2.63 16.77
C ALA A 29 -17.49 -2.80 17.87
N ASP A 30 -16.50 -3.65 17.64
CA ASP A 30 -15.38 -3.86 18.57
C ASP A 30 -14.54 -2.59 18.70
N LEU A 31 -14.23 -1.96 17.57
CA LEU A 31 -13.51 -0.69 17.54
C LEU A 31 -14.27 0.41 18.26
N ALA A 32 -15.59 0.52 18.01
CA ALA A 32 -16.44 1.50 18.69
C ALA A 32 -16.41 1.31 20.22
N ARG A 33 -16.50 0.05 20.69
CA ARG A 33 -16.38 -0.29 22.11
C ARG A 33 -15.00 0.06 22.68
N GLN A 34 -13.92 -0.22 21.93
CA GLN A 34 -12.56 0.07 22.35
C GLN A 34 -12.31 1.58 22.54
N VAL A 35 -12.92 2.43 21.71
CA VAL A 35 -12.84 3.89 21.85
C VAL A 35 -13.96 4.50 22.69
N GLN A 36 -14.78 3.67 23.35
CA GLN A 36 -15.87 4.09 24.25
C GLN A 36 -16.93 4.96 23.57
N ILE A 37 -17.28 4.63 22.32
CA ILE A 37 -18.36 5.29 21.56
C ILE A 37 -19.39 4.22 21.17
N SER A 38 -20.68 4.56 21.24
CA SER A 38 -21.70 3.62 20.77
C SER A 38 -21.55 3.37 19.26
N PRO A 39 -21.78 2.15 18.74
CA PRO A 39 -21.51 1.82 17.34
C PRO A 39 -22.21 2.74 16.33
N PHE A 40 -23.49 3.06 16.57
CA PHE A 40 -24.26 3.95 15.69
C PHE A 40 -23.72 5.38 15.69
N HIS A 41 -23.35 5.90 16.86
CA HIS A 41 -22.79 7.24 16.98
C HIS A 41 -21.38 7.31 16.40
N PHE A 42 -20.59 6.25 16.54
CA PHE A 42 -19.26 6.12 15.95
C PHE A 42 -19.31 6.25 14.44
N ILE A 43 -20.18 5.49 13.75
CA ILE A 43 -20.29 5.55 12.29
C ILE A 43 -20.63 6.97 11.82
N ARG A 44 -21.65 7.60 12.44
CA ARG A 44 -22.09 8.96 12.08
C ARG A 44 -21.00 10.00 12.32
N GLN A 45 -20.34 9.96 13.48
CA GLN A 45 -19.28 10.92 13.80
C GLN A 45 -18.03 10.71 12.93
N PHE A 46 -17.67 9.45 12.68
CA PHE A 46 -16.52 9.12 11.84
C PHE A 46 -16.74 9.64 10.42
N GLU A 47 -17.92 9.42 9.84
CA GLU A 47 -18.28 9.93 8.52
C GLU A 47 -18.32 11.47 8.49
N ALA A 48 -18.87 12.11 9.53
CA ALA A 48 -18.88 13.57 9.63
C ALA A 48 -17.47 14.18 9.71
N VAL A 49 -16.48 13.46 10.26
CA VAL A 49 -15.11 13.94 10.44
C VAL A 49 -14.20 13.59 9.25
N PHE A 50 -14.29 12.36 8.74
CA PHE A 50 -13.38 11.83 7.71
C PHE A 50 -14.00 11.79 6.31
N GLY A 51 -15.29 12.11 6.17
CA GLY A 51 -16.02 12.13 4.90
C GLY A 51 -16.35 10.76 4.31
N VAL A 52 -16.00 9.67 5.01
CA VAL A 52 -16.26 8.29 4.58
C VAL A 52 -16.65 7.44 5.78
N THR A 53 -17.43 6.39 5.54
CA THR A 53 -17.80 5.46 6.63
C THR A 53 -16.58 4.62 7.09
N PRO A 54 -16.56 4.15 8.35
CA PRO A 54 -15.48 3.27 8.85
C PRO A 54 -15.22 2.04 7.98
N HIS A 55 -16.29 1.44 7.45
CA HIS A 55 -16.21 0.27 6.58
C HIS A 55 -15.54 0.62 5.23
N GLN A 56 -15.94 1.74 4.62
CA GLN A 56 -15.30 2.22 3.38
C GLN A 56 -13.83 2.56 3.60
N PHE A 57 -13.49 3.19 4.72
CA PHE A 57 -12.12 3.53 5.09
C PHE A 57 -11.22 2.29 5.21
N ARG A 58 -11.73 1.22 5.86
CA ARG A 58 -11.01 -0.06 5.96
C ARG A 58 -10.77 -0.68 4.60
N ILE A 59 -11.80 -0.74 3.75
CA ILE A 59 -11.67 -1.25 2.38
C ILE A 59 -10.61 -0.47 1.62
N GLN A 60 -10.67 0.87 1.69
CA GLN A 60 -9.72 1.73 0.99
C GLN A 60 -8.29 1.46 1.45
N THR A 61 -8.07 1.38 2.77
CA THR A 61 -6.74 1.08 3.32
C THR A 61 -6.21 -0.28 2.86
N ARG A 62 -7.05 -1.32 2.86
CA ARG A 62 -6.68 -2.66 2.38
C ARG A 62 -6.32 -2.65 0.89
N LEU A 63 -7.08 -1.93 0.07
CA LEU A 63 -6.77 -1.79 -1.36
C LEU A 63 -5.47 -1.02 -1.59
N ASP A 64 -5.19 0.02 -0.81
CA ASP A 64 -3.94 0.78 -0.92
C ASP A 64 -2.72 -0.02 -0.42
N ALA A 65 -2.89 -0.93 0.54
CA ALA A 65 -1.88 -1.92 0.86
C ALA A 65 -1.69 -2.94 -0.27
N ALA A 66 -2.78 -3.44 -0.86
CA ALA A 66 -2.73 -4.39 -1.97
C ALA A 66 -1.97 -3.83 -3.17
N LYS A 67 -2.20 -2.56 -3.52
CA LYS A 67 -1.44 -1.87 -4.58
C LYS A 67 0.06 -1.89 -4.33
N ARG A 68 0.48 -1.60 -3.09
CA ARG A 68 1.89 -1.57 -2.70
C ARG A 68 2.51 -2.96 -2.81
N LEU A 69 1.84 -3.99 -2.29
CA LEU A 69 2.32 -5.37 -2.37
C LEU A 69 2.40 -5.88 -3.82
N LEU A 70 1.39 -5.55 -4.65
CA LEU A 70 1.40 -5.90 -6.08
C LEU A 70 2.53 -5.19 -6.83
N ALA A 71 2.84 -3.93 -6.47
CA ALA A 71 3.94 -3.18 -7.07
C ALA A 71 5.32 -3.76 -6.73
N MET A 72 5.52 -4.24 -5.49
CA MET A 72 6.77 -4.87 -5.06
C MET A 72 7.07 -6.18 -5.81
N GLY A 73 6.03 -6.95 -6.16
CA GLY A 73 6.15 -8.10 -7.05
C GLY A 73 6.72 -9.38 -6.43
N HIS A 74 6.86 -9.43 -5.10
CA HIS A 74 7.27 -10.64 -4.36
C HIS A 74 6.12 -11.64 -4.11
N HIS A 75 4.88 -11.17 -4.17
CA HIS A 75 3.70 -11.95 -3.80
C HIS A 75 2.82 -12.29 -5.01
N SER A 76 2.20 -13.48 -4.99
CA SER A 76 1.13 -13.80 -5.93
C SER A 76 -0.12 -12.96 -5.64
N VAL A 77 -1.05 -12.84 -6.60
CA VAL A 77 -2.31 -12.11 -6.37
C VAL A 77 -3.12 -12.75 -5.23
N THR A 78 -3.03 -14.07 -5.09
CA THR A 78 -3.66 -14.84 -4.00
C THR A 78 -3.02 -14.51 -2.66
N ASP A 79 -1.69 -14.45 -2.58
CA ASP A 79 -0.98 -14.11 -1.33
C ASP A 79 -1.35 -12.70 -0.89
N VAL A 80 -1.35 -11.73 -1.83
CA VAL A 80 -1.77 -10.35 -1.53
C VAL A 80 -3.20 -10.30 -1.02
N CYS A 81 -4.12 -11.09 -1.59
CA CYS A 81 -5.51 -11.15 -1.14
C CYS A 81 -5.61 -11.55 0.34
N MET A 82 -4.86 -12.59 0.73
CA MET A 82 -4.84 -13.08 2.11
C MET A 82 -4.12 -12.10 3.05
N GLU A 83 -3.00 -11.55 2.62
CA GLU A 83 -2.16 -10.64 3.42
C GLU A 83 -2.88 -9.33 3.78
N VAL A 84 -3.70 -8.80 2.88
CA VAL A 84 -4.51 -7.59 3.18
C VAL A 84 -5.84 -7.92 3.88
N GLY A 85 -6.10 -9.19 4.19
CA GLY A 85 -7.22 -9.64 5.02
C GLY A 85 -8.54 -9.88 4.29
N PHE A 86 -8.53 -10.20 2.99
CA PHE A 86 -9.72 -10.70 2.29
C PHE A 86 -9.79 -12.23 2.42
N SER A 87 -11.01 -12.75 2.60
CA SER A 87 -11.27 -14.19 2.73
C SER A 87 -11.38 -14.92 1.38
N SER A 88 -11.59 -14.19 0.27
CA SER A 88 -11.73 -14.81 -1.04
C SER A 88 -11.16 -13.96 -2.17
N LEU A 89 -10.46 -14.63 -3.09
CA LEU A 89 -9.84 -14.02 -4.25
C LEU A 89 -10.88 -13.38 -5.20
N GLY A 90 -12.04 -14.01 -5.36
CA GLY A 90 -13.12 -13.49 -6.21
C GLY A 90 -13.66 -12.15 -5.71
N SER A 91 -13.99 -12.05 -4.42
CA SER A 91 -14.47 -10.82 -3.81
C SER A 91 -13.42 -9.72 -3.86
N PHE A 92 -12.16 -10.05 -3.55
CA PHE A 92 -11.04 -9.13 -3.67
C PHE A 92 -10.87 -8.62 -5.10
N SER A 93 -10.81 -9.52 -6.08
CA SER A 93 -10.59 -9.17 -7.49
C SER A 93 -11.70 -8.28 -8.04
N ALA A 94 -12.97 -8.62 -7.76
CA ALA A 94 -14.12 -7.82 -8.18
C ALA A 94 -14.10 -6.42 -7.54
N LEU A 95 -13.83 -6.33 -6.23
CA LEU A 95 -13.76 -5.07 -5.51
C LEU A 95 -12.58 -4.21 -6.00
N PHE A 96 -11.41 -4.81 -6.19
CA PHE A 96 -10.22 -4.14 -6.69
C PHE A 96 -10.48 -3.58 -8.09
N THR A 97 -11.02 -4.41 -9.00
CA THR A 97 -11.35 -3.97 -10.37
C THR A 97 -12.36 -2.84 -10.37
N ARG A 98 -13.42 -2.92 -9.56
CA ARG A 98 -14.41 -1.84 -9.43
C ARG A 98 -13.79 -0.53 -8.94
N ARG A 99 -12.77 -0.59 -8.08
CA ARG A 99 -12.13 0.60 -7.51
C ARG A 99 -10.96 1.13 -8.35
N MET A 100 -10.28 0.27 -9.11
CA MET A 100 -9.06 0.60 -9.84
C MET A 100 -9.23 0.67 -11.36
N GLY A 101 -10.35 0.19 -11.88
CA GLY A 101 -10.64 0.13 -13.32
C GLY A 101 -9.98 -1.05 -14.04
N GLU A 102 -9.11 -1.82 -13.37
CA GLU A 102 -8.42 -2.98 -13.95
C GLU A 102 -8.22 -4.10 -12.92
N ALA A 103 -8.05 -5.32 -13.43
CA ALA A 103 -7.84 -6.50 -12.59
C ALA A 103 -6.49 -6.45 -11.84
N PRO A 104 -6.38 -7.04 -10.63
CA PRO A 104 -5.13 -7.04 -9.85
C PRO A 104 -3.90 -7.58 -10.61
N SER A 105 -4.09 -8.61 -11.44
CA SER A 105 -3.03 -9.19 -12.27
C SER A 105 -2.56 -8.24 -13.37
N ALA A 106 -3.49 -7.53 -13.99
CA ALA A 106 -3.20 -6.50 -14.99
C ALA A 106 -2.49 -5.30 -14.34
N TYR A 107 -3.00 -4.82 -13.19
CA TYR A 107 -2.36 -3.77 -12.38
C TYR A 107 -0.91 -4.13 -12.04
N ARG A 108 -0.67 -5.35 -11.54
CA ARG A 108 0.67 -5.86 -11.23
C ARG A 108 1.58 -5.82 -12.45
N ARG A 109 1.12 -6.32 -13.60
CA ARG A 109 1.90 -6.32 -14.85
C ARG A 109 2.23 -4.90 -15.30
N ARG A 110 1.26 -3.99 -15.27
CA ARG A 110 1.40 -2.58 -15.69
C ARG A 110 2.39 -1.83 -14.80
N VAL A 111 2.23 -1.91 -13.48
CA VAL A 111 3.11 -1.20 -12.55
C VAL A 111 4.52 -1.76 -12.59
N ARG A 112 4.71 -3.08 -12.72
CA ARG A 112 6.05 -3.65 -12.86
C ARG A 112 6.73 -3.29 -14.18
N ALA A 113 5.97 -3.13 -15.26
CA ALA A 113 6.50 -2.60 -16.51
C ALA A 113 6.98 -1.14 -16.37
N MET A 114 6.27 -0.33 -15.57
CA MET A 114 6.66 1.07 -15.29
C MET A 114 7.84 1.19 -14.32
N VAL A 115 8.00 0.22 -13.40
CA VAL A 115 9.11 0.18 -12.41
C VAL A 115 10.35 -0.53 -12.96
N GLN A 116 10.32 -1.01 -14.21
CA GLN A 116 11.56 -1.37 -14.91
C GLN A 116 12.28 -0.09 -15.29
N VAL A 117 13.13 0.42 -14.39
CA VAL A 117 14.18 1.37 -14.78
C VAL A 117 14.98 0.66 -15.86
N PRO A 118 15.01 1.17 -17.11
CA PRO A 118 15.86 0.61 -18.12
C PRO A 118 17.32 0.84 -17.68
N GLY A 119 18.02 -0.23 -17.35
CA GLY A 119 19.48 -0.28 -17.42
C GLY A 119 20.25 -0.07 -16.13
N ILE A 120 21.46 -0.64 -16.16
CA ILE A 120 22.67 -0.18 -15.47
C ILE A 120 22.54 1.34 -15.25
N LEU A 121 22.47 1.78 -14.00
CA LEU A 121 22.58 3.19 -13.69
C LEU A 121 23.92 3.68 -14.28
N PRO A 122 23.93 4.65 -15.21
CA PRO A 122 25.19 5.28 -15.58
C PRO A 122 25.83 5.81 -14.29
N ALA A 123 27.10 5.51 -14.08
CA ALA A 123 27.84 5.88 -12.87
C ALA A 123 27.68 7.37 -12.53
N ASP A 124 27.43 8.20 -13.54
CA ASP A 124 27.27 9.65 -13.50
C ASP A 124 26.02 10.13 -12.74
N LEU A 125 25.06 9.25 -12.44
CA LEU A 125 23.87 9.58 -11.64
C LEU A 125 23.94 9.06 -10.21
N THR A 126 25.06 8.44 -9.79
CA THR A 126 25.29 8.18 -8.37
C THR A 126 25.77 9.47 -7.68
N PRO A 127 24.99 10.05 -6.75
CA PRO A 127 25.51 11.13 -5.92
C PRO A 127 26.73 10.61 -5.18
N GLY A 128 27.84 11.37 -5.16
CA GLY A 128 29.12 10.89 -4.61
C GLY A 128 29.05 10.33 -3.19
N CYS A 129 28.03 10.70 -2.40
CA CYS A 129 27.76 10.13 -1.08
C CYS A 129 27.42 8.63 -1.10
N LEU A 130 26.76 8.12 -2.16
CA LEU A 130 26.45 6.69 -2.32
C LEU A 130 27.70 5.88 -2.69
N SER A 131 28.63 6.47 -3.42
CA SER A 131 29.94 5.87 -3.71
C SER A 131 30.88 5.90 -2.50
N LEU A 132 30.79 6.93 -1.64
CA LEU A 132 31.62 7.06 -0.45
C LEU A 132 31.18 6.15 0.70
N MET A 133 29.87 5.90 0.84
CA MET A 133 29.29 5.11 1.93
C MET A 133 29.15 3.62 1.61
N GLY A 134 29.03 3.24 0.33
CA GLY A 134 28.95 1.86 -0.11
C GLY A 134 30.26 1.40 -0.73
N ARG A 135 30.88 0.33 -0.20
CA ARG A 135 32.03 -0.35 -0.82
C ARG A 135 31.62 -1.03 -2.14
N LEU A 136 31.25 -0.24 -3.16
CA LEU A 136 31.15 -0.72 -4.53
C LEU A 136 32.57 -0.75 -5.08
N SER A 137 33.14 -1.95 -5.18
CA SER A 137 34.46 -2.15 -5.77
C SER A 137 34.45 -1.70 -7.24
N PRO A 138 35.46 -0.93 -7.71
CA PRO A 138 35.55 -0.44 -9.09
C PRO A 138 35.56 -1.56 -10.15
N THR A 139 35.89 -2.78 -9.75
CA THR A 139 35.96 -3.96 -10.65
C THR A 139 34.60 -4.45 -11.13
N ALA A 140 33.48 -4.01 -10.55
CA ALA A 140 32.15 -4.34 -11.08
C ALA A 140 31.77 -3.57 -12.36
N LEU A 141 32.57 -2.57 -12.76
CA LEU A 141 32.32 -1.71 -13.93
C LEU A 141 33.14 -2.11 -15.18
N ALA A 142 34.04 -3.08 -15.07
CA ALA A 142 34.87 -3.56 -16.19
C ALA A 142 34.25 -4.81 -16.84
N GLY A 143 33.06 -4.65 -17.42
CA GLY A 143 32.31 -5.73 -18.06
C GLY A 143 31.87 -5.40 -19.48
N SER A 144 32.84 -5.31 -20.40
CA SER A 144 32.67 -5.47 -21.86
C SER A 144 31.72 -4.50 -22.59
N VAL A 145 32.16 -3.26 -22.79
CA VAL A 145 31.82 -2.53 -24.03
C VAL A 145 32.68 -3.15 -25.13
N ARG A 146 32.11 -4.05 -25.94
CA ARG A 146 32.80 -4.51 -27.16
C ARG A 146 32.93 -3.32 -28.10
N SER A 147 34.20 -2.97 -28.32
CA SER A 147 34.73 -2.15 -29.40
C SER A 147 33.86 -2.17 -30.66
N PHE A 148 33.23 -1.03 -30.98
CA PHE A 148 32.80 -0.73 -32.34
C PHE A 148 33.88 0.14 -32.97
N ARG A 149 34.67 -0.45 -33.86
CA ARG A 149 35.60 0.27 -34.72
C ARG A 149 35.43 -0.27 -36.14
N GLU A 150 35.07 0.66 -37.02
CA GLU A 150 35.29 0.72 -38.48
C GLU A 150 34.54 -0.27 -39.40
N ALA A 151 33.59 0.28 -40.17
CA ALA A 151 33.52 0.18 -41.64
C ALA A 151 32.76 1.40 -42.18
#